data_AF-A0A2B7ZVU7-F1
#
_entry.id   AF-A0A2B7ZVU7-F1
#
_cell.length_a   1.000
_cell.length_b   1.000
_cell.length_c   1.000
_cell.angle_alpha   90.00
_cell.angle_beta   90.00
_cell.angle_gamma   90.00
#
_symmetry.space_group_name_H-M   'P 1'
#
loop_
_entity.id
_entity.type
_entity.pdbx_description
1 polymer ?
#
loop_
_entity_poly.entity_id
_entity_poly.type
_entity_poly.pdbx_seq_one_letter_code
_entity_poly.pdbx_strand_id
1 'polypeptide(L)'
;MEEETTFDYKKVKATRGNILSDNGSLLATSLPFYKVAIDPTLAKEEVFKKGIDSLSYLLARFYGDKSALDYKRMLKDARSLGKQYIIIN
;
A
#
# COMPACT_ATOMS: atom_id res chain seq x y z
N MET A 1 9.90 -44.09 -23.71
CA MET A 1 9.54 -42.66 -23.74
C MET A 1 10.29 -42.06 -22.57
N GLU A 2 11.36 -41.32 -22.84
CA GLU A 2 12.15 -40.65 -21.79
C GLU A 2 11.34 -39.46 -21.25
N GLU A 3 11.25 -39.35 -19.92
CA GLU A 3 10.64 -38.19 -19.27
C GLU A 3 11.63 -37.02 -19.31
N GLU A 4 11.34 -36.02 -20.14
CA GLU A 4 12.10 -34.77 -20.15
C GLU A 4 11.87 -34.00 -18.85
N THR A 5 12.85 -34.01 -17.96
CA THR A 5 12.81 -33.23 -16.72
C THR A 5 13.14 -31.77 -17.04
N THR A 6 12.14 -30.87 -16.92
CA THR A 6 12.34 -29.44 -17.16
C THR A 6 12.81 -28.73 -15.89
N PHE A 7 13.88 -27.93 -15.98
CA PHE A 7 14.39 -27.11 -14.88
C PHE A 7 13.92 -25.65 -15.00
N ASP A 8 13.33 -25.11 -13.93
CA ASP A 8 12.99 -23.69 -13.81
C ASP A 8 13.94 -22.99 -12.83
N TYR A 9 14.73 -22.04 -13.32
CA TYR A 9 15.67 -21.29 -12.50
C TYR A 9 15.01 -20.04 -11.92
N LYS A 10 14.73 -20.07 -10.61
CA LYS A 10 14.20 -18.91 -9.89
C LYS A 10 15.31 -18.17 -9.16
N LYS A 11 15.36 -16.85 -9.37
CA LYS A 11 16.26 -15.98 -8.63
C LYS A 11 15.70 -15.74 -7.21
N VAL A 12 16.36 -16.32 -6.22
CA VAL A 12 16.05 -16.06 -4.80
C VAL A 12 16.86 -14.84 -4.33
N LYS A 13 16.18 -13.84 -3.76
CA LYS A 13 16.86 -12.67 -3.18
C LYS A 13 17.43 -13.04 -1.80
N ALA A 14 18.65 -12.59 -1.51
CA ALA A 14 19.22 -12.70 -0.17
C ALA A 14 18.45 -11.79 0.81
N THR A 15 18.21 -12.29 2.02
CA THR A 15 17.63 -11.50 3.12
C THR A 15 18.66 -10.48 3.61
N ARG A 16 18.21 -9.27 3.94
CA ARG A 16 19.08 -8.26 4.57
C ARG A 16 19.48 -8.72 5.97
N GLY A 17 20.77 -8.62 6.29
CA GLY A 17 21.29 -8.92 7.63
C GLY A 17 20.89 -7.88 8.68
N ASN A 18 20.95 -8.27 9.94
CA ASN A 18 20.72 -7.40 11.09
C ASN A 18 22.02 -6.71 11.54
N ILE A 19 21.90 -5.52 12.14
CA ILE A 19 22.99 -4.87 12.87
C ILE A 19 22.73 -5.04 14.37
N LEU A 20 23.71 -5.56 15.09
CA LEU A 20 23.67 -5.82 16.53
C LEU A 20 24.63 -4.89 17.27
N SER A 21 24.30 -4.52 18.51
CA SER A 21 25.23 -3.89 19.44
C SER A 21 26.22 -4.91 20.03
N ASP A 22 27.23 -4.42 20.75
CA ASP A 22 28.24 -5.21 21.46
C ASP A 22 27.66 -6.22 22.48
N ASN A 23 26.49 -5.92 23.07
CA ASN A 23 25.75 -6.79 23.96
C ASN A 23 24.70 -7.68 23.24
N GLY A 24 24.65 -7.67 21.90
CA GLY A 24 23.75 -8.52 21.10
C GLY A 24 22.35 -7.96 20.87
N SER A 25 22.04 -6.75 21.32
CA SER A 25 20.73 -6.12 21.07
C SER A 25 20.57 -5.63 19.61
N LEU A 26 19.34 -5.60 19.12
CA LEU A 26 19.02 -5.20 17.75
C LEU A 26 19.08 -3.66 17.57
N LEU A 27 19.99 -3.20 16.70
CA LEU A 27 20.09 -1.79 16.31
C LEU A 27 19.39 -1.50 14.98
N ALA A 28 19.46 -2.44 14.02
CA ALA A 28 18.75 -2.33 12.75
C ALA A 28 18.33 -3.70 12.23
N THR A 29 17.04 -3.85 11.91
CA THR A 29 16.46 -5.05 11.31
C THR A 29 15.36 -4.68 10.32
N SER A 30 15.02 -5.62 9.43
CA SER A 30 13.90 -5.46 8.51
C SER A 30 12.62 -5.94 9.18
N LEU A 31 11.76 -4.99 9.56
CA LEU A 31 10.41 -5.28 10.06
C LEU A 31 9.40 -5.24 8.91
N PRO A 32 8.36 -6.09 8.95
CA PRO A 32 7.25 -5.98 8.01
C PRO A 32 6.46 -4.70 8.30
N PHE A 33 6.17 -3.93 7.25
CA PHE A 33 5.30 -2.76 7.31
C PHE A 33 4.04 -3.02 6.49
N TYR A 34 2.89 -2.63 7.05
CA TYR A 34 1.62 -2.71 6.35
C TYR A 34 1.32 -1.41 5.63
N LYS A 35 0.81 -1.54 4.41
CA LYS A 35 0.23 -0.44 3.65
C LYS A 35 -1.28 -0.63 3.59
N VAL A 36 -2.01 0.45 3.77
CA VAL A 36 -3.45 0.51 3.59
C VAL A 36 -3.70 1.04 2.18
N ALA A 37 -4.45 0.27 1.41
CA ALA A 37 -4.89 0.67 0.08
C ALA A 37 -6.41 0.67 -0.01
N ILE A 38 -6.94 1.51 -0.88
CA ILE A 38 -8.37 1.63 -1.15
C ILE A 38 -8.64 1.46 -2.64
N ASP A 39 -9.75 0.78 -2.93
CA ASP A 39 -10.40 0.78 -4.23
C ASP A 39 -11.54 1.83 -4.23
N PRO A 40 -11.34 3.01 -4.83
CA PRO A 40 -12.35 4.04 -4.88
C PRO A 40 -13.44 3.75 -5.93
N THR A 41 -13.33 2.68 -6.73
CA THR A 41 -14.31 2.30 -7.77
C THR A 41 -15.45 1.43 -7.23
N LEU A 42 -15.18 0.67 -6.16
CA LEU A 42 -16.11 -0.32 -5.63
C LEU A 42 -17.40 0.28 -5.04
N ALA A 43 -17.30 1.46 -4.42
CA ALA A 43 -18.46 2.14 -3.85
C ALA A 43 -19.45 2.56 -4.94
N LYS A 44 -20.76 2.42 -4.66
CA LYS A 44 -21.81 2.98 -5.51
C LYS A 44 -21.60 4.49 -5.67
N GLU A 45 -21.88 5.01 -6.85
CA GLU A 45 -21.64 6.41 -7.22
C GLU A 45 -22.29 7.41 -6.25
N GLU A 46 -23.51 7.11 -5.80
CA GLU A 46 -24.24 7.93 -4.82
C GLU A 46 -23.55 7.99 -3.46
N VAL A 47 -23.01 6.87 -2.99
CA VAL A 47 -22.32 6.75 -1.69
C VAL A 47 -20.98 7.47 -1.77
N PHE A 48 -20.24 7.26 -2.86
CA PHE A 48 -18.96 7.91 -3.09
C PHE A 48 -19.12 9.44 -3.13
N LYS A 49 -20.05 9.94 -3.95
CA LYS A 49 -20.29 11.39 -4.08
C LYS A 49 -20.71 12.05 -2.76
N LYS A 50 -21.56 11.38 -1.97
CA LYS A 50 -22.01 11.89 -0.66
C LYS A 50 -20.92 11.82 0.41
N GLY A 51 -20.09 10.78 0.39
CA GLY A 51 -19.12 10.50 1.46
C GLY A 51 -17.71 11.02 1.25
N ILE A 52 -17.33 11.36 0.02
CA ILE A 52 -15.92 11.66 -0.33
C ILE A 52 -15.34 12.85 0.45
N ASP A 53 -16.16 13.85 0.77
CA ASP A 53 -15.70 15.04 1.48
C ASP A 53 -15.35 14.72 2.93
N SER A 54 -16.25 14.03 3.63
CA SER A 54 -16.02 13.56 5.00
C SER A 54 -14.86 12.57 5.08
N LEU A 55 -14.78 11.61 4.14
CA LEU A 55 -13.68 10.66 4.08
C LEU A 55 -12.34 11.38 3.94
N SER A 56 -12.24 12.34 3.02
CA SER A 56 -10.99 13.05 2.75
C SER A 56 -10.55 13.91 3.94
N TYR A 57 -11.51 14.52 4.65
CA TYR A 57 -11.24 15.25 5.88
C TYR A 57 -10.72 14.34 7.00
N LEU A 58 -11.35 13.17 7.18
CA LEU A 58 -10.94 12.20 8.18
C LEU A 58 -9.57 11.58 7.89
N LEU A 59 -9.26 11.30 6.62
CA LEU A 59 -7.94 10.80 6.19
C LEU A 59 -6.84 11.82 6.48
N ALA A 60 -7.05 13.09 6.12
CA ALA A 60 -6.10 14.16 6.40
C ALA A 60 -5.84 14.33 7.91
N ARG A 61 -6.89 14.24 8.73
CA ARG A 61 -6.76 14.32 10.19
C ARG A 61 -6.05 13.11 10.80
N PHE A 62 -6.25 11.91 10.24
CA PHE A 62 -5.68 10.68 10.77
C PHE A 62 -4.19 10.52 10.40
N TYR A 63 -3.84 10.67 9.12
CA TYR A 63 -2.47 10.46 8.64
C TYR A 63 -1.60 11.70 8.74
N GLY A 64 -2.18 12.90 8.58
CA GLY A 64 -1.44 14.17 8.69
C GLY A 64 -0.40 14.41 7.61
N ASP A 65 -0.33 13.57 6.57
CA ASP A 65 0.68 13.62 5.49
C ASP A 65 0.19 14.36 4.23
N LYS A 66 -1.14 14.59 4.10
CA LYS A 66 -1.76 15.33 2.99
C LYS A 66 -2.95 16.15 3.47
N SER A 67 -3.28 17.20 2.71
CA SER A 67 -4.49 17.98 2.97
C SER A 67 -5.76 17.20 2.59
N ALA A 68 -6.90 17.58 3.14
CA ALA A 68 -8.19 17.00 2.77
C ALA A 68 -8.51 17.20 1.28
N LEU A 69 -8.07 18.33 0.70
CA LEU A 69 -8.24 18.59 -0.74
C LEU A 69 -7.41 17.62 -1.59
N ASP A 70 -6.18 17.34 -1.18
CA ASP A 70 -5.30 16.41 -1.89
C ASP A 70 -5.86 14.99 -1.86
N TYR A 71 -6.35 14.52 -0.71
CA TYR A 71 -7.04 13.23 -0.60
C TYR A 71 -8.27 13.16 -1.50
N LYS A 72 -9.11 14.20 -1.48
CA LYS A 72 -10.32 14.27 -2.32
C LYS A 72 -9.98 14.20 -3.80
N ARG A 73 -8.97 14.96 -4.25
CA ARG A 73 -8.50 14.94 -5.63
C ARG A 73 -7.95 13.56 -6.01
N MET A 74 -7.04 13.02 -5.21
CA MET A 74 -6.42 11.71 -5.43
C MET A 74 -7.46 10.60 -5.60
N LEU A 75 -8.46 10.55 -4.72
CA LEU A 75 -9.50 9.52 -4.75
C LEU A 75 -10.46 9.70 -5.93
N LYS A 76 -10.82 10.93 -6.29
CA LYS A 76 -11.64 11.21 -7.47
C LYS A 76 -10.93 10.86 -8.77
N ASP A 77 -9.66 11.24 -8.89
CA ASP A 77 -8.83 10.95 -10.05
C ASP A 77 -8.60 9.44 -10.19
N ALA A 78 -8.37 8.75 -9.08
CA ALA A 78 -8.24 7.30 -9.09
C ALA A 78 -9.54 6.62 -9.54
N ARG A 79 -10.71 7.08 -9.05
CA ARG A 79 -12.00 6.53 -9.47
C ARG A 79 -12.26 6.76 -10.96
N SER A 80 -12.02 7.97 -11.47
CA SER A 80 -12.26 8.31 -12.88
C SER A 80 -11.33 7.53 -13.82
N LEU A 81 -10.11 7.25 -13.39
CA LEU A 81 -9.14 6.43 -14.12
C LEU A 81 -9.31 4.91 -13.90
N GLY A 82 -10.30 4.47 -13.12
CA GLY A 82 -10.53 3.06 -12.83
C GLY A 82 -9.41 2.39 -12.01
N LYS A 83 -8.62 3.15 -11.25
CA LYS A 83 -7.54 2.63 -10.42
C LYS A 83 -8.10 2.00 -9.15
N GLN A 84 -7.86 0.71 -8.97
CA GLN A 84 -8.41 -0.08 -7.86
C GLN A 84 -7.48 -0.21 -6.65
N TYR A 85 -6.21 0.21 -6.77
CA TYR A 85 -5.22 0.09 -5.71
C TYR A 85 -4.51 1.41 -5.47
N ILE A 86 -5.05 2.21 -4.55
CA ILE A 86 -4.45 3.48 -4.13
C ILE A 86 -4.01 3.38 -2.69
N ILE A 87 -2.70 3.54 -2.45
CA ILE A 87 -2.15 3.61 -1.10
C ILE A 87 -2.55 4.95 -0.48
N ILE A 88 -3.03 4.92 0.77
CA ILE A 88 -3.52 6.11 1.49
C ILE A 88 -2.70 6.46 2.73
N ASN A 89 -1.64 5.70 3.02
CA ASN A 89 -0.71 5.89 4.13
C ASN A 89 0.78 5.86 3.71
#